data_AF-A0A0R2V709-F1
#
_entry.id   AF-A0A0R2V709-F1
#
_cell.length_a   1.000
_cell.length_b   1.000
_cell.length_c   1.000
_cell.angle_alpha   90.00
_cell.angle_beta   90.00
_cell.angle_gamma   90.00
#
_symmetry.space_group_name_H-M   'P 1'
#
loop_
_entity.id
_entity.type
_entity.pdbx_description
1 polymer ?
#
loop_
_entity_poly.entity_id
_entity_poly.type
_entity_poly.pdbx_seq_one_letter_code
_entity_poly.pdbx_strand_id
1 'polypeptide(L)'
;MFLTRFSHELTSFSMPDASLIIFFAAGLLFKPARLLALFIFTIIFIDSLVIYKENYTEIGLLNVGYLLHLSIYPLAWFVASRLKITNFSTFSQSILWVILLSFLISYGSHYYLYILSSSTAYSLLSFFQDNLWTYLLSNIGYAIILFVILKVIRSHERVGLEVRSN
;
A
#
# COMPACT_ATOMS: atom_id res chain seq x y z
N MET A 1 6.56 -6.61 -2.51
CA MET A 1 6.56 -5.68 -3.67
C MET A 1 6.78 -6.44 -4.95
N PHE A 2 7.98 -6.93 -5.28
CA PHE A 2 8.18 -7.73 -6.51
C PHE A 2 7.20 -8.92 -6.58
N LEU A 3 7.11 -9.74 -5.53
CA LEU A 3 6.24 -10.92 -5.55
C LEU A 3 4.74 -10.62 -5.70
N THR A 4 4.25 -9.43 -5.38
CA THR A 4 2.80 -9.15 -5.29
C THR A 4 2.35 -8.06 -6.27
N ARG A 5 3.22 -7.11 -6.62
CA ARG A 5 2.94 -6.04 -7.57
C ARG A 5 3.33 -6.44 -9.00
N PHE A 6 4.40 -7.23 -9.15
CA PHE A 6 4.80 -7.77 -10.46
C PHE A 6 3.93 -8.97 -10.85
N SER A 7 3.57 -9.85 -9.89
CA SER A 7 2.82 -11.08 -10.19
C SER A 7 1.33 -10.87 -10.42
N HIS A 8 0.73 -9.83 -9.81
CA HIS A 8 -0.68 -9.51 -9.97
C HIS A 8 -1.04 -9.21 -11.43
N GLU A 9 -0.09 -8.61 -12.16
CA GLU A 9 -0.25 -8.25 -13.56
C GLU A 9 0.24 -9.34 -14.54
N LEU A 10 1.03 -10.32 -14.09
CA LEU A 10 1.82 -11.19 -14.99
C LEU A 10 1.59 -12.70 -14.86
N THR A 11 0.92 -13.19 -13.80
CA THR A 11 0.82 -14.65 -13.54
C THR A 11 -0.53 -15.07 -12.97
N SER A 12 -0.96 -16.31 -13.28
CA SER A 12 -2.20 -16.93 -12.78
C SER A 12 -2.23 -17.20 -11.28
N PHE A 13 -1.11 -17.02 -10.58
CA PHE A 13 -0.99 -17.07 -9.13
C PHE A 13 -0.82 -15.63 -8.61
N SER A 14 -1.80 -14.77 -8.89
CA SER A 14 -1.78 -13.35 -8.54
C SER A 14 -2.12 -13.14 -7.07
N MET A 15 -1.10 -12.98 -6.24
CA MET A 15 -1.31 -12.44 -4.90
C MET A 15 -1.73 -10.97 -5.01
N PRO A 16 -2.67 -10.49 -4.18
CA PRO A 16 -3.08 -9.10 -4.22
C PRO A 16 -1.93 -8.17 -3.85
N ASP A 17 -1.92 -6.94 -4.36
CA ASP A 17 -0.84 -5.98 -4.11
C ASP A 17 -0.71 -5.70 -2.60
N ALA A 18 0.52 -5.85 -2.08
CA ALA A 18 0.86 -5.64 -0.68
C ALA A 18 1.52 -4.27 -0.43
N SER A 19 1.70 -3.45 -1.47
CA SER A 19 2.56 -2.26 -1.45
C SER A 19 2.15 -1.26 -0.38
N LEU A 20 0.85 -1.02 -0.19
CA LEU A 20 0.38 -0.09 0.84
C LEU A 20 0.82 -0.52 2.25
N ILE A 21 0.61 -1.80 2.58
CA ILE A 21 0.97 -2.34 3.91
C ILE A 21 2.48 -2.39 4.09
N ILE A 22 3.23 -2.64 3.03
CA ILE A 22 4.70 -2.58 3.08
C ILE A 22 5.18 -1.15 3.36
N PHE A 23 4.61 -0.11 2.74
CA PHE A 23 4.95 1.28 3.04
C PHE A 23 4.55 1.68 4.46
N PHE A 24 3.39 1.22 4.93
CA PHE A 24 2.98 1.42 6.31
C PHE A 24 3.97 0.75 7.29
N ALA A 25 4.31 -0.52 7.07
CA ALA A 25 5.30 -1.25 7.87
C ALA A 25 6.67 -0.56 7.86
N ALA A 26 7.12 -0.14 6.68
CA ALA A 26 8.39 0.55 6.52
C ALA A 26 8.40 1.90 7.25
N GLY A 27 7.30 2.65 7.22
CA GLY A 27 7.16 3.87 8.02
C GLY A 27 7.20 3.63 9.54
N LEU A 28 6.74 2.47 10.02
CA LEU A 28 6.85 2.11 11.44
C LEU A 28 8.30 1.78 11.85
N LEU A 29 9.03 1.08 10.97
CA LEU A 29 10.34 0.52 11.28
C LEU A 29 11.49 1.48 10.95
N PHE A 30 11.33 2.31 9.93
CA PHE A 30 12.39 3.16 9.38
C PHE A 30 12.06 4.65 9.54
N LYS A 31 13.01 5.39 10.11
CA LYS A 31 12.91 6.85 10.32
C LYS A 31 13.40 7.73 9.16
N PRO A 32 14.41 7.34 8.33
CA PRO A 32 14.97 8.29 7.37
C PRO A 32 14.14 8.40 6.09
N ALA A 33 13.85 9.64 5.67
CA ALA A 33 13.16 9.94 4.40
C ALA A 33 13.91 9.43 3.15
N ARG A 34 15.22 9.15 3.25
CA ARG A 34 16.00 8.55 2.15
C ARG A 34 15.50 7.16 1.77
N LEU A 35 15.01 6.37 2.75
CA LEU A 35 14.45 5.04 2.48
C LEU A 35 13.08 5.14 1.81
N LEU A 36 12.29 6.16 2.15
CA LEU A 36 11.03 6.44 1.46
C LEU A 36 11.28 6.70 -0.04
N ALA A 37 12.29 7.52 -0.38
CA ALA A 37 12.66 7.77 -1.77
C ALA A 37 13.02 6.46 -2.50
N LEU A 38 13.85 5.61 -1.88
CA LEU A 38 14.22 4.30 -2.45
C LEU A 38 13.00 3.41 -2.73
N PHE A 39 12.04 3.37 -1.81
CA PHE A 39 10.80 2.59 -1.96
C PHE A 39 9.94 3.13 -3.10
N ILE A 40 9.82 4.45 -3.22
CA ILE A 40 9.10 5.10 -4.33
C ILE A 40 9.78 4.76 -5.67
N PHE A 41 11.10 4.90 -5.76
CA PHE A 41 11.86 4.52 -6.95
C PHE A 41 11.65 3.05 -7.30
N THR A 42 11.55 2.18 -6.30
CA THR A 42 11.29 0.75 -6.51
C THR A 42 9.91 0.50 -7.12
N ILE A 43 8.87 1.21 -6.66
CA ILE A 43 7.53 1.13 -7.28
C ILE A 43 7.57 1.59 -8.73
N ILE A 44 8.13 2.78 -8.99
CA ILE A 44 8.20 3.33 -10.35
C ILE A 44 8.96 2.39 -11.28
N PHE A 45 10.05 1.79 -10.79
CA PHE A 45 10.83 0.82 -11.54
C PHE A 45 10.03 -0.46 -11.85
N ILE A 46 9.34 -1.04 -10.86
CA ILE A 46 8.48 -2.21 -11.06
C ILE A 46 7.39 -1.92 -12.08
N ASP A 47 6.70 -0.79 -11.95
CA ASP A 47 5.61 -0.40 -12.86
C ASP A 47 6.11 -0.19 -14.28
N SER A 48 7.29 0.42 -14.44
CA SER A 48 7.94 0.59 -15.73
C SER A 48 8.28 -0.74 -16.39
N LEU A 49 8.76 -1.73 -15.62
CA LEU A 49 9.05 -3.07 -16.13
C LEU A 49 7.78 -3.80 -16.57
N VAL A 50 6.68 -3.66 -15.83
CA VAL A 50 5.39 -4.27 -16.19
C VAL A 50 4.84 -3.65 -17.48
N ILE A 51 4.84 -2.31 -17.58
CA ILE A 51 4.38 -1.59 -18.78
C ILE A 51 5.19 -2.00 -20.01
N TYR A 52 6.52 -2.09 -19.86
CA TYR A 52 7.41 -2.51 -20.94
C TYR A 52 7.14 -3.95 -21.39
N LYS A 53 6.90 -4.86 -20.44
CA LYS A 53 6.71 -6.29 -20.74
C LYS A 53 5.35 -6.59 -21.39
N GLU A 54 4.29 -5.93 -20.92
CA GLU A 54 2.91 -6.17 -21.39
C GLU A 54 2.49 -5.26 -22.56
N ASN A 55 3.41 -4.44 -23.08
CA ASN A 55 3.14 -3.45 -24.14
C ASN A 55 1.95 -2.52 -23.82
N TYR A 56 1.77 -2.13 -22.55
CA TYR A 56 0.77 -1.15 -22.14
C TYR A 56 1.18 0.28 -22.51
N THR A 57 1.53 0.51 -23.77
CA THR A 57 2.05 1.79 -24.27
C THR A 57 1.05 2.94 -24.17
N GLU A 58 -0.24 2.63 -23.97
CA GLU A 58 -1.31 3.61 -23.75
C GLU A 58 -1.37 4.10 -22.29
N ILE A 59 -0.82 3.35 -21.34
CA ILE A 59 -0.74 3.77 -19.93
C ILE A 59 0.49 4.65 -19.79
N GLY A 60 0.32 5.95 -19.99
CA GLY A 60 1.36 6.94 -19.74
C GLY A 60 1.84 6.86 -18.29
N LEU A 61 3.06 6.36 -18.06
CA LEU A 61 3.75 6.45 -16.79
C LEU A 61 3.76 7.92 -16.36
N LEU A 62 3.52 8.20 -15.07
CA LEU A 62 3.51 9.57 -14.50
C LEU A 62 2.36 10.47 -14.97
N ASN A 63 1.25 9.92 -15.49
CA ASN A 63 0.02 10.71 -15.63
C ASN A 63 -0.55 11.13 -14.26
N VAL A 64 -1.51 12.06 -14.26
CA VAL A 64 -2.07 12.62 -13.01
C VAL A 64 -2.69 11.55 -12.13
N GLY A 65 -3.40 10.57 -12.70
CA GLY A 65 -3.99 9.46 -11.95
C GLY A 65 -2.93 8.59 -11.27
N TYR A 66 -1.84 8.28 -11.98
CA TYR A 66 -0.71 7.54 -11.45
C TYR A 66 -0.03 8.28 -10.31
N LEU A 67 0.19 9.60 -10.45
CA LEU A 67 0.80 10.40 -9.39
C LEU A 67 -0.09 10.47 -8.14
N LEU A 68 -1.41 10.59 -8.32
CA LEU A 68 -2.37 10.53 -7.21
C LEU A 68 -2.37 9.16 -6.53
N HIS A 69 -2.32 8.07 -7.30
CA HIS A 69 -2.16 6.73 -6.75
C HIS A 69 -0.82 6.60 -6.00
N LEU A 70 0.28 7.04 -6.58
CA LEU A 70 1.62 7.00 -5.97
C LEU A 70 1.66 7.79 -4.64
N SER A 71 0.86 8.86 -4.51
CA SER A 71 0.80 9.69 -3.30
C SER A 71 0.30 8.96 -2.06
N ILE A 72 -0.43 7.84 -2.21
CA ILE A 72 -0.92 7.05 -1.07
C ILE A 72 0.23 6.40 -0.29
N TYR A 73 1.36 6.13 -0.94
CA TYR A 73 2.50 5.44 -0.31
C TYR A 73 3.30 6.36 0.64
N PRO A 74 3.72 7.58 0.24
CA PRO A 74 4.25 8.57 1.18
C PRO A 74 3.29 8.88 2.32
N LEU A 75 1.99 8.95 2.05
CA LEU A 75 0.96 9.16 3.07
C LEU A 75 0.97 8.03 4.10
N ALA A 76 0.91 6.77 3.66
CA ALA A 76 0.96 5.61 4.53
C ALA A 76 2.23 5.58 5.38
N TRP A 77 3.38 5.86 4.76
CA TRP A 77 4.66 5.97 5.45
C TRP A 77 4.64 7.06 6.52
N PHE A 78 4.19 8.26 6.16
CA PHE A 78 4.19 9.41 7.06
C PHE A 78 3.29 9.17 8.27
N VAL A 79 2.06 8.69 8.03
CA VAL A 79 1.14 8.32 9.10
C VAL A 79 1.80 7.29 10.02
N ALA A 80 2.31 6.19 9.46
CA ALA A 80 3.03 5.17 10.22
C ALA A 80 4.18 5.73 11.08
N SER A 81 5.06 6.56 10.49
CA SER A 81 6.23 7.11 11.18
C SER A 81 5.92 7.98 12.40
N ARG A 82 4.70 8.50 12.48
CA ARG A 82 4.22 9.34 13.60
C ARG A 82 3.44 8.54 14.64
N LEU A 83 3.08 7.28 14.35
CA LEU A 83 2.30 6.45 15.25
C LEU A 83 3.16 5.81 16.32
N LYS A 84 2.67 5.87 17.55
CA LYS A 84 3.15 5.04 18.65
C LYS A 84 2.22 3.84 18.79
N ILE A 85 2.60 2.71 18.19
CA ILE A 85 1.82 1.47 18.32
C ILE A 85 2.07 0.87 19.70
N THR A 86 1.19 1.21 20.62
CA THR A 86 1.17 0.66 21.98
C THR A 86 0.38 -0.65 22.02
N ASN A 87 -0.81 -0.67 21.42
CA ASN A 87 -1.82 -1.71 21.60
C ASN A 87 -2.42 -2.14 20.25
N PHE A 88 -3.14 -3.26 20.21
CA PHE A 88 -3.84 -3.71 19.00
C PHE A 88 -4.84 -2.66 18.47
N SER A 89 -5.59 -2.02 19.37
CA SER A 89 -6.59 -1.01 19.00
C SER A 89 -5.99 0.18 18.25
N THR A 90 -4.85 0.72 18.71
CA THR A 90 -4.20 1.86 18.04
C THR A 90 -3.62 1.45 16.69
N PHE A 91 -3.09 0.22 16.57
CA PHE A 91 -2.68 -0.34 15.28
C PHE A 91 -3.87 -0.48 14.32
N SER A 92 -4.94 -1.15 14.75
CA SER A 92 -6.08 -1.49 13.89
C SER A 92 -6.81 -0.24 13.41
N GLN A 93 -7.02 0.75 14.27
CA GLN A 93 -7.64 2.01 13.88
C GLN A 93 -6.78 2.76 12.86
N SER A 94 -5.48 2.86 13.11
CA SER A 94 -4.59 3.61 12.23
C SER A 94 -4.46 2.99 10.85
N ILE A 95 -4.31 1.67 10.78
CA ILE A 95 -4.16 0.97 9.51
C ILE A 95 -5.48 0.99 8.71
N LEU A 96 -6.63 0.86 9.39
CA LEU A 96 -7.94 1.00 8.76
C LEU A 96 -8.11 2.39 8.14
N TRP A 97 -7.74 3.44 8.88
CA TRP A 97 -7.76 4.82 8.36
C TRP A 97 -6.88 4.99 7.13
N VAL A 98 -5.65 4.46 7.15
CA VAL A 98 -4.74 4.52 6.01
C VAL A 98 -5.33 3.77 4.81
N ILE A 99 -5.90 2.58 5.01
CA ILE A 99 -6.51 1.79 3.93
C ILE A 99 -7.67 2.56 3.30
N LEU A 100 -8.62 3.05 4.11
CA LEU A 100 -9.79 3.77 3.62
C LEU A 100 -9.41 5.09 2.91
N LEU A 101 -8.48 5.85 3.46
CA LEU A 101 -8.02 7.09 2.85
C LEU A 101 -7.28 6.83 1.53
N SER A 102 -6.45 5.79 1.48
CA SER A 102 -5.75 5.39 0.26
C SER A 102 -6.74 4.91 -0.81
N PHE A 103 -7.79 4.20 -0.43
CA PHE A 103 -8.88 3.82 -1.34
C PHE A 103 -9.54 5.06 -1.93
N LEU A 104 -9.95 6.02 -1.10
CA LEU A 104 -10.60 7.25 -1.55
C LEU A 104 -9.72 8.07 -2.50
N ILE A 105 -8.42 8.21 -2.19
CA ILE A 105 -7.49 8.94 -3.06
C ILE A 105 -7.32 8.20 -4.39
N SER A 106 -7.00 6.90 -4.34
CA SER A 106 -6.70 6.10 -5.53
C SER A 106 -7.93 5.91 -6.41
N TYR A 107 -8.98 5.28 -5.88
CA TYR A 107 -10.18 4.96 -6.64
C TYR A 107 -11.02 6.21 -6.93
N GLY A 108 -11.09 7.16 -5.99
CA GLY A 108 -11.78 8.43 -6.23
C GLY A 108 -11.13 9.21 -7.37
N SER A 109 -9.79 9.36 -7.37
CA SER A 109 -9.11 10.05 -8.47
C SER A 109 -9.25 9.31 -9.80
N HIS A 110 -9.14 7.98 -9.80
CA HIS A 110 -9.34 7.17 -11.00
C HIS A 110 -10.74 7.36 -11.58
N TYR A 111 -11.77 7.36 -10.73
CA TYR A 111 -13.14 7.58 -11.15
C TYR A 111 -13.30 8.93 -11.85
N TYR A 112 -12.87 10.02 -11.22
CA TYR A 112 -13.06 11.38 -11.76
C TYR A 112 -12.24 11.63 -13.02
N LEU A 113 -11.05 11.05 -13.14
CA LEU A 113 -10.15 11.29 -14.27
C LEU A 113 -10.49 10.41 -15.49
N TYR A 114 -10.99 9.19 -15.29
CA TYR A 114 -11.13 8.19 -16.38
C TYR A 114 -12.53 7.58 -16.51
N ILE A 115 -13.22 7.30 -15.41
CA ILE A 115 -14.51 6.60 -15.46
C ILE A 115 -15.65 7.58 -15.76
N LEU A 116 -15.65 8.74 -15.13
CA LEU A 116 -16.71 9.74 -15.31
C LEU A 116 -16.82 10.23 -16.76
N SER A 117 -15.67 10.37 -17.43
CA SER A 117 -15.61 10.79 -18.84
C SER A 117 -16.04 9.69 -19.82
N SER A 118 -15.95 8.42 -19.43
CA SER A 118 -16.29 7.27 -20.28
C SER A 118 -17.70 6.73 -20.05
N SER A 119 -18.25 6.86 -18.84
CA SER A 119 -19.60 6.39 -18.49
C SER A 119 -20.27 7.30 -17.45
N THR A 120 -21.03 8.28 -17.92
CA THR A 120 -21.73 9.25 -17.06
C THR A 120 -22.87 8.64 -16.24
N ALA A 121 -23.40 7.48 -16.67
CA ALA A 121 -24.45 6.76 -15.97
C ALA A 121 -23.94 5.93 -14.79
N TYR A 122 -22.63 5.64 -14.74
CA TYR A 122 -22.04 4.85 -13.68
C TYR A 122 -21.62 5.75 -12.52
N SER A 123 -22.35 5.68 -11.41
CA SER A 123 -22.15 6.56 -10.27
C SER A 123 -20.88 6.25 -9.48
N LEU A 124 -20.37 7.25 -8.76
CA LEU A 124 -19.23 7.06 -7.84
C LEU A 124 -19.52 6.01 -6.76
N LEU A 125 -20.76 5.98 -6.26
CA LEU A 125 -21.16 5.06 -5.20
C LEU A 125 -21.16 3.60 -5.69
N SER A 126 -21.69 3.34 -6.89
CA SER A 126 -21.62 2.01 -7.51
C SER A 126 -20.18 1.61 -7.78
N PHE A 127 -19.35 2.53 -8.27
CA PHE A 127 -17.92 2.26 -8.47
C PHE A 127 -17.19 1.90 -7.17
N PHE A 128 -17.51 2.58 -6.08
CA PHE A 128 -16.95 2.23 -4.78
C PHE A 128 -17.47 0.88 -4.27
N GLN A 129 -18.76 0.58 -4.42
CA GLN A 129 -19.31 -0.71 -4.01
C GLN A 129 -18.62 -1.89 -4.70
N ASP A 130 -18.34 -1.76 -6.00
CA ASP A 130 -17.72 -2.82 -6.79
C ASP A 130 -16.25 -3.06 -6.42
N ASN A 131 -15.54 -2.02 -5.95
CA ASN A 131 -14.09 -2.08 -5.73
C ASN A 131 -13.66 -2.14 -4.26
N LEU A 132 -14.49 -1.66 -3.33
CA LEU A 132 -14.11 -1.48 -1.93
C LEU A 132 -13.76 -2.80 -1.26
N TRP A 133 -14.56 -3.85 -1.45
CA TRP A 133 -14.36 -5.11 -0.74
C TRP A 133 -13.07 -5.82 -1.13
N THR A 134 -12.77 -5.88 -2.42
CA THR A 134 -11.52 -6.49 -2.93
C THR A 134 -10.29 -5.74 -2.40
N TYR A 135 -10.33 -4.40 -2.43
CA TYR A 135 -9.26 -3.56 -1.91
C TYR A 135 -9.12 -3.66 -0.39
N LEU A 136 -10.23 -3.69 0.35
CA LEU A 136 -10.22 -3.74 1.81
C LEU A 136 -9.73 -5.10 2.31
N LEU A 137 -10.25 -6.21 1.77
CA LEU A 137 -9.92 -7.56 2.21
C LEU A 137 -8.44 -7.90 2.01
N SER A 138 -7.89 -7.56 0.84
CA SER A 138 -6.47 -7.74 0.54
C SER A 138 -5.57 -7.00 1.53
N ASN A 139 -5.84 -5.71 1.73
CA ASN A 139 -5.02 -4.89 2.63
C ASN A 139 -5.20 -5.27 4.11
N ILE A 140 -6.40 -5.63 4.54
CA ILE A 140 -6.64 -6.16 5.91
C ILE A 140 -5.90 -7.47 6.11
N GLY A 141 -5.89 -8.37 5.13
CA GLY A 141 -5.15 -9.63 5.21
C GLY A 141 -3.66 -9.40 5.49
N TYR A 142 -3.02 -8.52 4.72
CA TYR A 142 -1.62 -8.14 4.93
C TYR A 142 -1.40 -7.38 6.25
N ALA A 143 -2.35 -6.54 6.68
CA ALA A 143 -2.29 -5.84 7.96
C ALA A 143 -2.29 -6.82 9.16
N ILE A 144 -3.10 -7.88 9.10
CA ILE A 144 -3.11 -8.93 10.13
C ILE A 144 -1.76 -9.65 10.17
N ILE A 145 -1.21 -10.02 9.01
CA ILE A 145 0.12 -10.64 8.91
C ILE A 145 1.18 -9.74 9.54
N LEU A 146 1.18 -8.45 9.19
CA LEU A 146 2.09 -7.45 9.76
C LEU A 146 1.96 -7.39 11.29
N PHE A 147 0.73 -7.36 11.83
CA PHE A 147 0.51 -7.33 13.27
C PHE A 147 1.09 -8.56 13.98
N VAL A 148 0.88 -9.76 13.42
CA VAL A 148 1.42 -11.00 13.97
C VAL A 148 2.95 -10.96 13.97
N ILE A 149 3.56 -10.54 12.86
CA ILE A 149 5.02 -10.39 12.76
C ILE A 149 5.56 -9.42 13.82
N LEU A 150 4.96 -8.24 13.97
CA LEU A 150 5.36 -7.27 14.98
C LEU A 150 5.23 -7.82 16.42
N LYS A 151 4.20 -8.63 16.68
CA LYS A 151 4.01 -9.27 17.99
C LYS A 151 5.09 -10.33 18.25
N VAL A 152 5.43 -11.15 17.25
CA VAL A 152 6.50 -12.16 17.35
C VAL A 152 7.84 -11.49 17.61
N ILE A 153 8.19 -10.45 16.85
CA ILE A 153 9.43 -9.68 17.03
C ILE A 153 9.52 -9.12 18.45
N ARG A 154 8.47 -8.43 18.93
CA ARG A 154 8.43 -7.88 20.29
C ARG A 154 8.50 -8.95 21.38
N SER A 155 7.93 -10.13 21.14
CA SER A 155 8.03 -11.24 22.10
C SER A 155 9.45 -11.76 22.21
N HIS A 156 10.19 -11.83 21.10
CA HIS A 156 11.60 -12.23 21.11
C HIS A 156 12.52 -11.14 21.70
N GLU A 157 12.25 -9.85 21.47
CA GLU A 157 12.99 -8.77 22.13
C GLU A 157 12.84 -8.81 23.66
N ARG A 158 11.67 -9.23 24.18
CA ARG A 158 11.47 -9.43 25.62
C ARG A 158 12.11 -10.72 26.16
N VAL A 159 12.40 -11.69 25.31
CA VAL A 159 12.91 -13.01 25.70
C VAL A 159 14.42 -13.15 25.44
N GLY A 160 15.04 -12.26 24.66
CA GLY A 160 16.40 -12.49 24.14
C GLY A 160 17.26 -11.26 23.85
N LEU A 161 17.06 -10.15 24.56
CA LEU A 161 18.01 -9.02 24.54
C LEU A 161 18.44 -8.58 25.94
N GLU A 162 18.83 -9.54 26.79
CA GLU A 162 20.01 -9.31 27.65
C GLU A 162 21.26 -9.40 26.75
N VAL A 163 21.44 -8.44 25.85
CA VAL A 163 22.75 -8.25 25.24
C VAL A 163 23.62 -7.64 26.33
N ARG A 164 24.48 -8.48 26.90
CA ARG A 164 25.58 -8.15 27.80
C ARG A 164 26.02 -6.69 27.65
N SER A 165 25.97 -5.95 28.74
CA SER A 165 26.80 -4.76 28.93
C SER A 165 28.26 -5.16 28.70
N ASN A 166 28.91 -4.52 27.73
CA ASN A 166 30.35 -4.29 27.71
C ASN A 166 30.56 -2.87 27.18
#